data_AF-A0A9E3XNJ8-F1
#
_entry.id   AF-A0A9E3XNJ8-F1
#
_cell.length_a   1.000
_cell.length_b   1.000
_cell.length_c   1.000
_cell.angle_alpha   90.00
_cell.angle_beta   90.00
_cell.angle_gamma   90.00
#
_symmetry.space_group_name_H-M   'P 1'
#
loop_
_entity.id
_entity.type
_entity.pdbx_description
1 polymer ?
#
loop_
_entity_poly.entity_id
_entity_poly.type
_entity_poly.pdbx_seq_one_letter_code
_entity_poly.pdbx_strand_id
1 'polypeptide(L)' 'YETSSIPVSWSRSVDRESGTGGYQVQLRTNSRWTQSFTVYGNIHRRSVWRRHQTAVRVRAFDRAGNVSRWSIVHIR' A
#
# COMPACT_ATOMS: atom_id res chain seq x y z
N TYR A 1 5.71 18.84 -15.27
CA TYR A 1 4.99 17.67 -14.74
C TYR A 1 4.66 17.95 -13.29
N GLU A 2 3.40 17.89 -12.87
CA GLU A 2 3.03 18.15 -11.46
C GLU A 2 3.11 16.87 -10.63
N THR A 3 3.97 16.86 -9.63
CA THR A 3 3.95 15.87 -8.56
C THR A 3 2.94 16.31 -7.50
N SER A 4 1.99 15.45 -7.17
CA SER A 4 1.07 15.67 -6.04
C SER A 4 1.40 14.64 -4.98
N SER A 5 1.71 15.10 -3.75
CA SER A 5 1.85 14.17 -2.62
C SER A 5 0.47 13.87 -2.07
N ILE A 6 -0.02 12.67 -2.32
CA ILE A 6 -1.34 12.25 -1.85
C ILE A 6 -1.15 11.26 -0.70
N PRO A 7 -1.68 11.54 0.50
CA PRO A 7 -1.63 10.59 1.60
C PRO A 7 -2.49 9.38 1.27
N VAL A 8 -1.93 8.19 1.43
CA VAL A 8 -2.66 6.92 1.33
C VAL A 8 -2.71 6.31 2.73
N SER A 9 -3.91 5.92 3.17
CA SER A 9 -4.11 5.26 4.46
C SER A 9 -5.03 4.06 4.30
N TRP A 10 -4.85 3.07 5.17
CA TRP A 10 -5.67 1.86 5.20
C TRP A 10 -5.95 1.45 6.65
N SER A 11 -6.96 0.59 6.82
CA SER A 11 -7.26 -0.02 8.11
C SER A 11 -6.13 -0.95 8.54
N ARG A 12 -5.80 -0.95 9.84
CA ARG A 12 -4.79 -1.88 10.37
C ARG A 12 -5.31 -3.32 10.25
N SER A 13 -4.45 -4.21 9.78
CA SER A 13 -4.62 -5.64 9.93
C SER A 13 -4.48 -6.02 11.41
N VAL A 14 -5.25 -7.01 11.83
CA VAL A 14 -5.17 -7.60 13.17
C VAL A 14 -4.74 -9.04 12.98
N ASP A 15 -3.51 -9.34 13.36
CA ASP A 15 -3.01 -10.71 13.49
C ASP A 15 -2.75 -10.97 14.99
N ARG A 16 -3.48 -11.92 15.58
CA ARG A 16 -3.41 -12.22 17.01
C ARG A 16 -2.32 -13.24 17.37
N GLU A 17 -1.80 -13.96 16.37
CA GLU A 17 -0.89 -15.08 16.58
C GLU A 17 0.57 -14.62 16.52
N SER A 18 0.94 -13.91 15.45
CA SER A 18 2.31 -13.46 15.19
C SER A 18 2.44 -11.92 15.12
N GLY A 19 1.31 -11.22 15.08
CA GLY A 19 1.27 -9.76 14.97
C GLY A 19 1.60 -9.27 13.57
N THR A 20 1.08 -8.10 13.21
CA THR A 20 1.38 -7.50 11.89
C THR A 20 2.81 -6.99 11.83
N GLY A 21 3.63 -7.61 10.98
CA GLY A 21 5.02 -7.23 10.71
C GLY A 21 5.13 -6.00 9.83
N GLY A 22 4.15 -5.76 8.97
CA GLY A 22 4.05 -4.55 8.15
C GLY A 22 3.09 -4.73 6.97
N TYR A 23 3.23 -3.86 5.98
CA TYR A 23 2.41 -3.88 4.77
C TYR A 23 3.28 -3.76 3.52
N GLN A 24 2.94 -4.52 2.50
CA GLN A 24 3.39 -4.26 1.14
C GLN A 24 2.35 -3.43 0.42
N VAL A 25 2.80 -2.32 -0.17
CA VAL A 25 1.97 -1.41 -0.95
C VAL A 25 2.40 -1.47 -2.40
N GLN A 26 1.42 -1.59 -3.30
CA GLN A 26 1.64 -1.52 -4.73
C GLN A 26 0.86 -0.42 -5.42
N LEU A 27 1.48 0.18 -6.43
CA LEU A 27 0.90 1.23 -7.24
C LEU A 27 0.66 0.74 -8.67
N ARG A 28 -0.50 1.10 -9.21
CA ARG A 28 -0.87 0.82 -10.58
C ARG A 28 -0.48 2.00 -11.46
N THR A 29 0.47 1.79 -12.36
CA THR A 29 0.87 2.76 -13.39
C THR A 29 0.52 2.21 -14.76
N ASN A 30 -0.16 2.97 -15.62
CA ASN A 30 -0.51 2.54 -16.98
C ASN A 30 -1.15 1.14 -17.01
N SER A 31 -2.14 0.91 -16.14
CA SER A 31 -2.84 -0.36 -15.99
C SER A 31 -2.05 -1.54 -15.41
N ARG A 32 -0.76 -1.39 -15.08
CA ARG A 32 0.08 -2.44 -14.49
C ARG A 32 0.49 -2.12 -13.05
N TRP A 33 0.56 -3.13 -12.18
CA TRP A 33 1.16 -2.99 -10.84
C TRP A 33 2.68 -3.03 -10.97
N THR A 34 3.36 -1.90 -10.74
CA THR A 34 4.79 -1.78 -11.08
C THR A 34 5.68 -1.42 -9.90
N GLN A 35 5.17 -0.71 -8.90
CA GLN A 35 5.96 -0.28 -7.75
C GLN A 35 5.50 -1.06 -6.53
N SER A 36 6.43 -1.66 -5.78
CA SER A 36 6.17 -2.37 -4.53
C SER A 36 7.11 -1.84 -3.46
N PHE A 37 6.60 -1.55 -2.27
CA PHE A 37 7.41 -1.08 -1.14
C PHE A 37 6.80 -1.50 0.18
N THR A 38 7.63 -1.55 1.22
CA THR A 38 7.25 -1.97 2.57
C THR A 38 6.98 -0.75 3.44
N VAL A 39 5.89 -0.80 4.21
CA VAL A 39 5.48 0.23 5.17
C VAL A 39 5.20 -0.43 6.52
N TYR A 40 5.80 0.09 7.59
CA TYR A 40 5.66 -0.43 8.96
C TYR A 40 4.56 0.26 9.77
N GLY A 41 3.61 0.89 9.08
CA GLY A 41 2.46 1.58 9.63
C GLY A 41 1.29 1.55 8.65
N ASN A 42 0.15 2.14 9.01
CA ASN A 42 -1.06 2.12 8.19
C ASN A 42 -1.32 3.42 7.41
N ILE A 43 -0.30 4.29 7.34
CA ILE A 43 -0.31 5.55 6.61
C ILE A 43 1.00 5.63 5.82
N HIS A 44 0.91 6.02 4.55
CA HIS A 44 2.05 6.30 3.70
C HIS A 44 1.79 7.54 2.86
N ARG A 45 2.72 8.50 2.88
CA ARG A 45 2.67 9.68 2.00
C ARG A 45 3.62 9.44 0.83
N ARG A 46 3.09 9.43 -0.39
CA ARG A 46 3.92 9.33 -1.59
C ARG A 46 3.57 10.42 -2.59
N SER A 47 4.60 10.99 -3.19
CA SER A 47 4.47 11.79 -4.39
C SER A 47 4.03 10.87 -5.52
N VAL A 48 2.75 10.98 -5.89
CA VAL A 48 2.18 10.24 -7.00
C VAL A 48 2.11 11.17 -8.21
N TRP A 49 2.54 10.65 -9.36
CA TRP A 49 2.35 11.35 -10.63
C TRP A 49 0.90 11.11 -11.07
N ARG A 50 0.03 12.09 -10.82
CA ARG A 50 -1.44 12.00 -11.00
C ARG A 50 -1.86 11.50 -12.38
N ARG A 51 -1.06 11.74 -13.43
CA ARG A 51 -1.46 11.40 -14.81
C ARG A 51 -1.40 9.91 -15.14
N HIS A 52 -0.65 9.10 -14.36
CA HIS A 52 -0.44 7.69 -14.70
C HIS A 52 -0.71 6.71 -13.55
N GLN A 53 -0.81 7.18 -12.31
CA GLN A 53 -1.12 6.32 -11.16
C GLN A 53 -2.62 6.33 -10.85
N THR A 54 -3.27 5.20 -11.10
CA THR A 54 -4.75 5.12 -11.05
C THR A 54 -5.30 4.28 -9.89
N ALA A 55 -4.46 3.47 -9.23
CA ALA A 55 -4.89 2.65 -8.11
C ALA A 55 -3.74 2.31 -7.16
N VAL A 56 -4.07 2.11 -5.89
CA VAL A 56 -3.16 1.56 -4.87
C VAL A 56 -3.75 0.26 -4.35
N ARG A 57 -2.90 -0.72 -4.06
CA ARG A 57 -3.29 -1.90 -3.28
C ARG A 57 -2.33 -2.16 -2.14
N VAL A 58 -2.81 -2.77 -1.07
CA VAL A 58 -2.03 -3.11 0.10
C VAL A 58 -2.29 -4.55 0.52
N ARG A 59 -1.27 -5.23 1.04
CA ARG A 59 -1.42 -6.48 1.80
C ARG A 59 -0.57 -6.44 3.05
N ALA A 60 -1.04 -7.03 4.13
CA ALA A 60 -0.27 -7.18 5.34
C ALA A 60 0.72 -8.36 5.18
N PHE A 61 1.82 -8.30 5.91
CA PHE A 61 2.61 -9.47 6.24
C PHE A 61 2.82 -9.53 7.75
N ASP A 62 2.90 -10.73 8.28
CA ASP A 62 3.13 -10.98 9.70
C ASP A 62 4.62 -11.18 10.00
N ARG A 63 4.98 -11.36 11.27
CA ARG A 63 6.39 -11.60 11.67
C ARG A 63 6.92 -12.98 11.31
N ALA A 64 6.04 -13.92 10.97
CA ALA A 64 6.39 -15.26 10.49
C ALA A 64 6.57 -15.32 8.96
N GLY A 65 6.27 -14.24 8.25
CA GLY A 65 6.37 -14.14 6.79
C GLY A 65 5.08 -14.50 6.04
N ASN A 66 3.97 -14.75 6.73
CA ASN A 66 2.67 -14.95 6.11
C ASN A 66 2.14 -13.65 5.51
N VAL A 67 1.43 -13.72 4.39
CA VAL A 67 0.92 -12.55 3.67
C VAL A 67 -0.60 -12.62 3.50
N SER A 68 -1.28 -11.49 3.64
CA SER A 68 -2.72 -11.39 3.39
C SER A 68 -3.05 -11.33 1.90
N ARG A 69 -4.35 -11.45 1.58
CA ARG A 69 -4.86 -11.05 0.26
C ARG A 69 -4.63 -9.54 0.05
N TRP A 70 -4.55 -9.13 -1.22
CA TRP A 70 -4.49 -7.72 -1.60
C TRP A 70 -5.84 -7.03 -1.38
N SER A 71 -5.80 -5.81 -0.86
CA SER A 71 -6.94 -4.90 -0.73
C SER A 71 -6.70 -3.63 -1.54
N ILE A 72 -7.71 -3.14 -2.25
CA ILE A 72 -7.62 -1.87 -2.99
C ILE A 72 -7.79 -0.71 -2.01
N VAL A 73 -6.89 0.27 -2.10
CA VAL A 73 -6.94 1.50 -1.31
C VAL A 73 -7.37 2.64 -2.21
N HIS A 74 -8.47 3.29 -1.85
CA HIS A 74 -8.92 4.49 -2.54
C HIS A 74 -8.15 5.69 -2.01
N ILE A 75 -7.58 6.44 -2.95
CA ILE A 75 -6.88 7.69 -2.66
C ILE A 75 -7.97 8.77 -2.49
N ARG A 76 -7.96 9.49 -1.38
CA ARG A 76 -8.85 10.64 -1.11
C ARG A 76 -8.11 11.95 -1.33
#